data_AF-A0A832L460-F1
#
_entry.id   AF-A0A832L460-F1
#
_cell.length_a   1.000
_cell.length_b   1.000
_cell.length_c   1.000
_cell.angle_alpha   90.00
_cell.angle_beta   90.00
_cell.angle_gamma   90.00
#
_symmetry.space_group_name_H-M   'P 1'
#
loop_
_entity.id
_entity.type
_entity.pdbx_description
1 polymer ?
#
loop_
_entity_poly.entity_id
_entity_poly.type
_entity_poly.pdbx_seq_one_letter_code
_entity_poly.pdbx_strand_id
1 'polypeptide(L)'
;MVKTGKTHLIVHSFALAHALMCFLLHETAFGDTFVLTCLTISMVVILIRLFDGPVDVIVGLLLLASFAGFFLGTNGARWIQMLFPGMRKILTFVLTTTLVTEFLGWSIFFVVRRKKNNR
;
A
#
# COMPACT_ATOMS: atom_id res chain seq x y z
N MET A 1 -10.35 -5.49 -20.46
CA MET A 1 -8.98 -4.93 -20.58
C MET A 1 -8.84 -3.55 -19.91
N VAL A 2 -9.80 -2.62 -20.06
CA VAL A 2 -9.70 -1.24 -19.50
C VAL A 2 -9.54 -1.17 -17.97
N LYS A 3 -10.21 -2.05 -17.19
CA LYS A 3 -10.13 -2.01 -15.72
C LYS A 3 -8.74 -2.44 -15.17
N THR A 4 -8.01 -3.30 -15.90
CA THR A 4 -6.67 -3.74 -15.49
C THR A 4 -5.66 -2.62 -15.64
N GLY A 5 -5.64 -1.90 -16.78
CA GLY A 5 -4.75 -0.75 -16.98
C GLY A 5 -4.96 0.37 -15.96
N LYS A 6 -6.23 0.67 -15.62
CA LYS A 6 -6.57 1.62 -14.55
C LYS A 6 -6.04 1.15 -13.18
N THR A 7 -6.08 -0.15 -12.91
CA THR A 7 -5.56 -0.72 -11.65
C THR A 7 -4.05 -0.53 -11.54
N HIS A 8 -3.28 -0.84 -12.60
CA HIS A 8 -1.83 -0.58 -12.63
C HIS A 8 -1.54 0.89 -12.29
N LEU A 9 -2.22 1.82 -12.96
CA LEU A 9 -2.04 3.26 -12.73
C LEU A 9 -2.32 3.63 -11.27
N ILE A 10 -3.42 3.15 -10.70
CA ILE A 10 -3.77 3.41 -9.29
C ILE A 10 -2.68 2.86 -8.37
N VAL A 11 -2.33 1.58 -8.48
CA VAL A 11 -1.36 0.93 -7.57
C VAL A 11 0.01 1.63 -7.63
N HIS A 12 0.55 1.87 -8.83
CA HIS A 12 1.85 2.53 -8.96
C HIS A 12 1.81 4.00 -8.53
N SER A 13 0.72 4.73 -8.81
CA SER A 13 0.58 6.13 -8.35
C SER A 13 0.52 6.21 -6.82
N PHE A 14 -0.18 5.29 -6.16
CA PHE A 14 -0.22 5.22 -4.70
C PHE A 14 1.10 4.76 -4.11
N ALA A 15 1.80 3.82 -4.74
CA ALA A 15 3.15 3.42 -4.30
C ALA A 15 4.14 4.59 -4.36
N LEU A 16 4.12 5.36 -5.45
CA LEU A 16 4.92 6.58 -5.58
C LEU A 16 4.52 7.64 -4.55
N ALA A 17 3.22 7.84 -4.32
CA ALA A 17 2.74 8.79 -3.33
C ALA A 17 3.17 8.39 -1.90
N HIS A 18 3.13 7.10 -1.55
CA HIS A 18 3.64 6.61 -0.27
C HIS A 18 5.16 6.80 -0.15
N ALA A 19 5.91 6.50 -1.22
CA ALA A 19 7.36 6.72 -1.26
C ALA A 19 7.71 8.19 -1.01
N LEU A 20 7.00 9.10 -1.68
CA LEU A 20 7.19 10.55 -1.55
C LEU A 20 6.82 11.05 -0.15
N MET A 21 5.67 10.64 0.39
CA MET A 21 5.23 11.07 1.71
C MET A 21 6.13 10.50 2.81
N CYS A 22 6.60 9.26 2.68
CA CYS A 22 7.61 8.69 3.57
C CYS A 22 8.89 9.51 3.50
N PHE A 23 9.42 9.77 2.29
CA PHE A 23 10.65 10.56 2.14
C PHE A 23 10.56 11.95 2.77
N LEU A 24 9.41 12.63 2.64
CA LEU A 24 9.22 13.99 3.13
C LEU A 24 8.89 14.07 4.63
N LEU A 25 8.10 13.12 5.16
CA LEU A 25 7.56 13.21 6.52
C LEU A 25 8.28 12.31 7.54
N HIS A 26 9.04 11.29 7.11
CA HIS A 26 9.60 10.30 8.03
C HIS A 26 10.55 10.90 9.09
N GLU A 27 11.35 11.90 8.71
CA GLU A 27 12.27 12.57 9.65
C GLU A 27 11.62 13.77 10.38
N THR A 28 10.35 14.06 10.11
CA THR A 28 9.63 15.17 10.76
C THR A 28 9.04 14.74 12.10
N ALA A 29 8.86 15.70 13.02
CA ALA A 29 8.22 15.43 14.32
C ALA A 29 6.76 14.94 14.22
N PHE A 30 6.11 15.17 13.07
CA PHE A 30 4.75 14.70 12.80
C PHE A 30 4.71 13.22 12.41
N GLY A 31 5.79 12.71 11.80
CA GLY A 31 5.87 11.37 11.24
C GLY A 31 5.02 11.18 9.98
N ASP A 32 5.24 10.06 9.31
CA ASP A 32 4.60 9.68 8.04
C ASP A 32 3.38 8.75 8.24
N THR A 33 3.29 8.09 9.40
CA THR A 33 2.29 7.05 9.72
C THR A 33 0.85 7.45 9.40
N PHE A 34 0.42 8.63 9.85
CA PHE A 34 -0.96 9.09 9.65
C PHE A 34 -1.29 9.27 8.17
N VAL A 35 -0.42 9.96 7.43
CA VAL A 35 -0.59 10.25 6.01
C VAL A 35 -0.56 8.95 5.19
N LEU A 36 0.39 8.06 5.44
CA LEU A 36 0.48 6.75 4.77
C LEU A 36 -0.77 5.89 5.02
N THR A 37 -1.33 5.95 6.23
CA THR A 37 -2.58 5.25 6.56
C THR A 37 -3.75 5.81 5.73
N CYS A 38 -3.89 7.14 5.65
CA CYS A 38 -4.91 7.77 4.82
C CYS A 38 -4.76 7.40 3.33
N LEU A 39 -3.53 7.33 2.81
CA LEU A 39 -3.28 6.89 1.43
C LEU A 39 -3.65 5.42 1.24
N THR A 40 -3.34 4.54 2.20
CA THR A 40 -3.72 3.11 2.14
C THR A 40 -5.24 2.95 2.11
N ILE A 41 -5.96 3.63 3.00
CA ILE A 41 -7.42 3.62 3.03
C ILE A 41 -7.99 4.08 1.69
N SER A 42 -7.48 5.19 1.17
CA SER A 42 -7.91 5.76 -0.11
C SER A 42 -7.70 4.79 -1.26
N MET A 43 -6.53 4.14 -1.34
CA MET A 43 -6.20 3.13 -2.35
C MET A 43 -7.19 1.97 -2.30
N VAL A 44 -7.45 1.41 -1.12
CA VAL A 44 -8.38 0.28 -0.93
C VAL A 44 -9.79 0.66 -1.38
N VAL A 45 -10.30 1.82 -0.95
CA VAL A 45 -11.64 2.29 -1.32
C VAL A 45 -11.75 2.46 -2.83
N ILE A 46 -10.78 3.12 -3.47
CA ILE A 46 -10.78 3.34 -4.92
C ILE A 46 -10.75 2.02 -5.67
N LEU A 47 -9.88 1.08 -5.28
CA LEU A 47 -9.77 -0.22 -5.91
C LEU A 47 -11.09 -1.00 -5.81
N ILE A 48 -11.71 -1.07 -4.63
CA ILE A 48 -12.93 -1.86 -4.48
C ILE A 48 -14.11 -1.22 -5.22
N ARG A 49 -14.20 0.12 -5.21
CA ARG A 49 -15.20 0.86 -6.00
C ARG A 49 -15.02 0.65 -7.50
N LEU A 50 -13.79 0.58 -8.00
CA LEU A 50 -13.50 0.33 -9.43
C LEU A 50 -14.07 -1.02 -9.92
N PHE A 51 -14.18 -2.00 -9.02
CA PHE A 51 -14.69 -3.34 -9.31
C PHE A 51 -16.10 -3.61 -8.77
N ASP A 52 -16.80 -2.58 -8.28
CA ASP A 52 -18.18 -2.69 -7.76
C ASP A 52 -18.29 -3.71 -6.59
N GLY A 53 -17.26 -3.78 -5.75
CA GLY A 53 -17.21 -4.71 -4.62
C GLY A 53 -18.11 -4.29 -3.45
N PRO A 54 -18.68 -5.25 -2.70
CA PRO A 54 -19.58 -4.95 -1.58
C PRO A 54 -18.85 -4.36 -0.37
N VAL A 55 -19.57 -3.59 0.43
CA VAL A 55 -19.03 -2.83 1.58
C VAL A 55 -18.37 -3.74 2.62
N ASP A 56 -18.87 -4.95 2.85
CA ASP A 56 -18.25 -5.91 3.79
C ASP A 56 -16.82 -6.29 3.38
N VAL A 57 -16.57 -6.39 2.07
CA VAL A 57 -15.23 -6.63 1.53
C VAL A 57 -14.34 -5.39 1.67
N ILE A 58 -14.92 -4.18 1.59
CA ILE A 58 -14.23 -2.92 1.85
C ILE A 58 -13.70 -2.88 3.28
N VAL A 59 -14.55 -3.16 4.26
CA VAL A 59 -14.16 -3.11 5.67
C VAL A 59 -13.08 -4.15 5.99
N GLY A 60 -13.26 -5.40 5.55
CA GLY A 60 -12.28 -6.46 5.79
C GLY A 60 -10.92 -6.19 5.15
N LEU A 61 -10.90 -5.72 3.89
CA LEU A 61 -9.65 -5.40 3.19
C LEU A 61 -9.00 -4.13 3.74
N LEU A 62 -9.77 -3.14 4.19
CA LEU A 62 -9.23 -1.94 4.84
C LEU A 62 -8.48 -2.30 6.11
N LEU A 63 -9.10 -3.10 6.96
CA LEU A 63 -8.52 -3.52 8.24
C LEU A 63 -7.26 -4.35 7.99
N LEU A 64 -7.34 -5.34 7.10
CA LEU A 64 -6.20 -6.18 6.75
C LEU A 64 -5.05 -5.39 6.12
N ALA A 65 -5.34 -4.49 5.17
CA ALA A 65 -4.33 -3.67 4.50
C ALA A 65 -3.67 -2.67 5.46
N SER A 66 -4.42 -2.12 6.43
CA SER A 66 -3.87 -1.19 7.41
C SER A 66 -2.92 -1.90 8.37
N PHE A 67 -3.30 -3.06 8.90
CA PHE A 67 -2.43 -3.85 9.77
C PHE A 67 -1.21 -4.41 9.02
N ALA A 68 -1.42 -4.96 7.83
CA ALA A 68 -0.34 -5.48 7.00
C ALA A 68 0.61 -4.35 6.55
N GLY A 69 0.07 -3.20 6.17
CA GLY A 69 0.87 -2.03 5.77
C GLY A 69 1.77 -1.54 6.89
N PHE A 70 1.23 -1.38 8.09
CA PHE A 70 2.01 -0.95 9.26
C PHE A 70 3.05 -2.00 9.67
N PHE A 71 2.63 -3.27 9.79
CA PHE A 71 3.50 -4.35 10.24
C PHE A 71 4.63 -4.63 9.24
N LEU A 72 4.30 -4.75 7.94
CA LEU A 72 5.29 -5.02 6.90
C LEU A 72 6.15 -3.78 6.62
N GLY A 73 5.61 -2.58 6.71
CA GLY A 73 6.37 -1.34 6.51
C GLY A 73 7.46 -1.15 7.56
N THR A 74 7.11 -1.29 8.85
CA THR A 74 8.04 -1.09 9.96
C THR A 74 9.06 -2.22 10.09
N ASN A 75 8.60 -3.47 10.09
CA ASN A 75 9.50 -4.61 10.20
C ASN A 75 10.31 -4.79 8.92
N GLY A 76 9.68 -4.64 7.75
CA GLY A 76 10.35 -4.77 6.45
C GLY A 76 11.52 -3.80 6.32
N ALA A 77 11.35 -2.53 6.71
CA ALA A 77 12.44 -1.55 6.66
C ALA A 77 13.62 -1.98 7.53
N ARG A 78 13.35 -2.53 8.73
CA ARG A 78 14.38 -3.07 9.62
C ARG A 78 15.08 -4.29 9.02
N TRP A 79 14.33 -5.19 8.38
CA TRP A 79 14.90 -6.35 7.67
C TRP A 79 15.80 -5.93 6.51
N ILE A 80 15.37 -4.98 5.68
CA ILE A 80 16.18 -4.46 4.57
C ILE A 80 17.42 -3.74 5.11
N GLN A 81 17.32 -3.00 6.21
CA GLN A 81 18.47 -2.37 6.86
C GLN A 81 19.48 -3.40 7.39
N MET A 82 19.02 -4.54 7.91
CA MET A 82 19.91 -5.62 8.34
C MET A 82 20.61 -6.30 7.15
N LEU A 83 19.90 -6.46 6.02
CA LEU A 83 20.46 -7.05 4.81
C LEU A 83 21.45 -6.12 4.10
N PHE A 84 21.18 -4.81 4.14
CA PHE A 84 21.98 -3.76 3.51
C PHE A 84 22.38 -2.68 4.52
N PRO A 85 23.33 -2.96 5.43
CA PRO A 85 23.72 -2.03 6.49
C PRO A 85 24.33 -0.72 5.96
N GLY A 86 24.90 -0.72 4.75
CA GLY A 86 25.46 0.47 4.10
C GLY A 86 24.41 1.40 3.47
N MET A 87 23.14 1.00 3.40
CA MET A 87 22.10 1.82 2.79
C MET A 87 21.57 2.87 3.78
N ARG A 88 21.34 4.10 3.29
CA ARG A 88 20.75 5.18 4.11
C ARG A 88 19.41 4.72 4.68
N LYS A 89 19.18 4.97 5.97
CA LYS A 89 17.95 4.57 6.67
C LYS A 89 16.69 5.03 5.95
N ILE A 90 16.63 6.29 5.53
CA ILE A 90 15.45 6.78 4.81
C ILE A 90 15.13 5.98 3.53
N LEU A 91 16.15 5.47 2.82
CA LEU A 91 15.94 4.69 1.61
C LEU A 91 15.39 3.29 1.90
N THR A 92 15.74 2.67 3.03
CA THR A 92 15.16 1.37 3.43
C THR A 92 13.68 1.52 3.73
N PHE A 93 13.26 2.60 4.40
CA PHE A 93 11.86 2.90 4.66
C PHE A 93 11.06 3.22 3.39
N VAL A 94 11.61 4.08 2.52
CA VAL A 94 10.97 4.42 1.24
C VAL A 94 10.80 3.19 0.36
N LEU A 95 11.85 2.37 0.23
CA LEU A 95 11.82 1.15 -0.58
C LEU A 95 10.83 0.13 -0.01
N THR A 96 10.85 -0.09 1.31
CA THR A 96 9.90 -1.01 1.95
C THR A 96 8.46 -0.55 1.74
N THR A 97 8.18 0.72 2.00
CA THR A 97 6.83 1.26 1.87
C THR A 97 6.34 1.12 0.43
N THR A 98 7.19 1.40 -0.56
CA THR A 98 6.86 1.22 -1.98
C THR A 98 6.49 -0.24 -2.28
N LEU A 99 7.34 -1.19 -1.88
CA LEU A 99 7.10 -2.62 -2.10
C LEU A 99 5.83 -3.12 -1.42
N VAL A 100 5.58 -2.68 -0.18
CA VAL A 100 4.40 -3.05 0.59
C VAL A 100 3.13 -2.49 -0.05
N THR A 101 3.15 -1.22 -0.49
CA THR A 101 1.99 -0.61 -1.16
C THR A 101 1.67 -1.32 -2.47
N GLU A 102 2.68 -1.67 -3.27
CA GLU A 102 2.46 -2.45 -4.49
C GLU A 102 1.89 -3.83 -4.16
N PHE A 103 2.50 -4.55 -3.23
CA PHE A 103 2.04 -5.86 -2.79
C PHE A 103 0.58 -5.85 -2.31
N LEU A 104 0.21 -4.87 -1.50
CA LEU A 104 -1.17 -4.69 -1.02
C LEU A 104 -2.13 -4.37 -2.15
N GLY A 105 -1.78 -3.42 -3.03
CA GLY A 105 -2.60 -3.03 -4.17
C GLY A 105 -2.89 -4.20 -5.11
N TRP A 106 -1.85 -5.01 -5.41
CA TRP A 106 -1.98 -6.23 -6.20
C TRP A 106 -2.82 -7.30 -5.50
N SER A 107 -2.59 -7.51 -4.20
CA SER A 107 -3.36 -8.47 -3.41
C SER A 107 -4.86 -8.16 -3.41
N ILE A 108 -5.22 -6.88 -3.21
CA ILE A 108 -6.61 -6.40 -3.27
C ILE A 108 -7.19 -6.62 -4.67
N PHE A 109 -6.45 -6.27 -5.72
CA PHE A 109 -6.88 -6.51 -7.09
C PHE A 109 -7.22 -7.98 -7.34
N PHE A 110 -6.36 -8.92 -6.93
CA PHE A 110 -6.61 -10.35 -7.13
C PHE A 110 -7.82 -10.87 -6.36
N VAL A 111 -7.99 -10.43 -5.10
CA VAL A 111 -9.14 -10.82 -4.27
C VAL A 111 -10.44 -10.33 -4.89
N VAL A 112 -10.48 -9.05 -5.27
CA VAL A 112 -11.70 -8.43 -5.79
C VAL A 112 -12.02 -8.93 -7.21
N ARG A 113 -11.00 -9.15 -8.05
CA ARG A 113 -11.18 -9.76 -9.38
C ARG A 113 -11.74 -11.18 -9.29
N ARG A 114 -11.25 -12.02 -8.38
CA ARG A 114 -11.75 -13.40 -8.20
C ARG A 114 -13.24 -13.43 -7.82
N LYS A 115 -13.67 -12.51 -6.95
CA LYS A 115 -15.08 -12.45 -6.52
C LYS A 115 -16.05 -12.16 -7.68
N LYS A 116 -15.64 -11.36 -8.66
CA LYS A 116 -16.45 -11.10 -9.86
C LYS A 116 -16.55 -12.32 -10.79
N ASN A 117 -15.53 -13.18 -10.85
CA ASN A 117 -15.52 -14.34 -11.74
C ASN A 117 -16.27 -15.55 -11.16
N ASN A 118 -16.56 -15.54 -9.86
CA ASN A 118 -17.34 -16.57 -9.15
C ASN A 118 -18.82 -16.19 -8.95
N ARG A 119 -19.27 -15.05 -9.49
CA ARG A 119 -20.69 -14.66 -9.60
C ARG A 119 -21.08 -14.68 -11.06
#